data_AF-Q2S8P9-F1
#
_entry.id   AF-Q2S8P9-F1
#
_cell.length_a   1.000
_cell.length_b   1.000
_cell.length_c   1.000
_cell.angle_alpha   90.00
_cell.angle_beta   90.00
_cell.angle_gamma   90.00
#
_symmetry.space_group_name_H-M   'P 1'
#
loop_
_entity.id
_entity.type
_entity.pdbx_description
1 polymer ?
#
loop_
_entity_poly.entity_id
_entity_poly.type
_entity_poly.pdbx_seq_one_letter_code
_entity_poly.pdbx_strand_id
1 'polypeptide(L)'
;MMNLKRYPYHFDFDQLSEGLLAFSALYDAPLALVKALAMVLNAKPSHQAKRAQFQFDAWLHNLTEAEKNTLLRTLFEQGQLTRHQALAMTQKTSTNKDEAYQYWLTPDVITPYIEQAQSQLQQEQAEALAKKLAIEKAEKEKALSEIYSQRERRWQQAQEQANRTCASGYDEASRYLHQLFEAYQFKGDVAAFEQRLSDLLRPIIVVKRC
;
A
#
# COMPACT_ATOMS: atom_id res chain seq x y z
N MET A 1 14.32 32.59 -11.90
CA MET A 1 13.04 32.11 -12.49
C MET A 1 13.13 30.60 -12.66
N MET A 2 12.46 29.84 -11.79
CA MET A 2 12.44 28.37 -11.88
C MET A 2 11.56 27.94 -13.05
N ASN A 3 12.17 27.32 -14.05
CA ASN A 3 11.49 26.61 -15.12
C ASN A 3 10.82 25.36 -14.54
N LEU A 4 9.54 25.49 -14.15
CA LEU A 4 8.69 24.35 -13.84
C LEU A 4 8.43 23.59 -15.14
N LYS A 5 9.29 22.60 -15.41
CA LYS A 5 9.08 21.60 -16.46
C LYS A 5 7.70 20.99 -16.25
N ARG A 6 6.77 21.21 -17.18
CA ARG A 6 5.47 20.52 -17.23
C ARG A 6 5.74 19.04 -17.50
N TYR A 7 5.90 18.27 -16.44
CA TYR A 7 5.83 16.81 -16.51
C TYR A 7 4.36 16.40 -16.68
N PRO A 8 4.03 15.42 -17.56
CA PRO A 8 2.69 14.87 -17.66
C PRO A 8 2.48 13.88 -16.52
N TYR A 9 2.60 14.32 -15.27
CA TYR A 9 2.14 13.52 -14.14
C TYR A 9 0.63 13.71 -14.04
N HIS A 10 -0.10 12.69 -14.48
CA HIS A 10 -1.47 12.51 -14.03
C HIS A 10 -1.41 12.22 -12.53
N PHE A 11 -1.88 13.17 -11.73
CA PHE A 11 -1.98 12.98 -10.30
C PHE A 11 -3.29 12.25 -10.01
N ASP A 12 -3.17 11.01 -9.55
CA ASP A 12 -4.30 10.26 -9.03
C ASP A 12 -4.53 10.72 -7.58
N PHE A 13 -5.60 11.48 -7.37
CA PHE A 13 -5.97 11.95 -6.03
C PHE A 13 -6.72 10.87 -5.22
N ASP A 14 -7.20 9.81 -5.88
CA ASP A 14 -7.88 8.69 -5.23
C ASP A 14 -6.86 7.66 -4.70
N GLN A 15 -5.71 7.54 -5.37
CA GLN A 15 -4.62 6.65 -4.96
C GLN A 15 -3.28 7.41 -4.83
N LEU A 16 -3.04 7.95 -3.63
CA LEU A 16 -1.77 8.58 -3.30
C LEU A 16 -0.66 7.51 -3.21
N SER A 17 0.45 7.77 -3.91
CA SER A 17 1.65 6.94 -3.78
C SER A 17 2.23 7.03 -2.37
N GLU A 18 3.01 6.02 -1.97
CA GLU A 18 3.66 5.97 -0.65
C GLU A 18 4.52 7.22 -0.39
N GLY A 19 5.21 7.72 -1.42
CA GLY A 19 5.99 8.96 -1.33
C GLY A 19 5.12 10.21 -1.08
N LEU A 20 3.91 10.27 -1.65
CA LEU A 20 2.97 11.37 -1.44
C LEU A 20 2.31 11.29 -0.07
N LEU A 21 2.03 10.08 0.43
CA LEU A 21 1.57 9.87 1.80
C LEU A 21 2.64 10.30 2.80
N ALA A 22 3.90 9.90 2.60
CA ALA A 22 5.02 10.33 3.44
C ALA A 22 5.22 11.86 3.39
N PHE A 23 5.10 12.47 2.21
CA PHE A 23 5.13 13.92 2.05
C PHE A 23 3.99 14.60 2.82
N SER A 24 2.76 14.07 2.72
CA SER A 24 1.61 14.63 3.47
C SER A 24 1.82 14.56 4.98
N ALA A 25 2.40 13.47 5.49
CA ALA A 25 2.73 13.30 6.90
C ALA A 25 3.85 14.24 7.36
N LEU A 26 4.83 14.53 6.50
CA LEU A 26 5.93 15.44 6.83
C LEU A 26 5.46 16.89 7.05
N TYR A 27 4.40 17.31 6.34
CA TYR A 27 3.90 18.68 6.34
C TYR A 27 2.54 18.82 7.05
N ASP A 28 2.07 17.79 7.76
CA ASP A 28 0.74 17.73 8.39
C ASP A 28 -0.39 18.14 7.43
N ALA A 29 -0.23 17.82 6.14
CA ALA A 29 -1.22 18.15 5.13
C ALA A 29 -2.46 17.25 5.35
N PRO A 30 -3.66 17.83 5.56
CA PRO A 30 -4.83 17.02 5.84
C PRO A 30 -5.20 16.17 4.62
N LEU A 31 -5.05 14.85 4.72
CA LEU A 31 -5.44 13.91 3.66
C LEU A 31 -6.91 14.04 3.27
N ALA A 32 -7.76 14.46 4.22
CA ALA A 32 -9.16 14.79 3.97
C ALA A 32 -9.32 15.90 2.92
N LEU A 33 -8.43 16.90 2.87
CA LEU A 33 -8.48 17.95 1.85
C LEU A 33 -8.09 17.42 0.47
N VAL A 34 -7.11 16.52 0.41
CA VAL A 34 -6.68 15.90 -0.85
C VAL A 34 -7.82 15.06 -1.43
N LYS A 35 -8.50 14.30 -0.57
CA LYS A 35 -9.67 13.50 -0.94
C LYS A 35 -10.89 14.36 -1.28
N ALA A 36 -11.15 15.43 -0.54
CA ALA A 36 -12.19 16.40 -0.88
C ALA A 36 -11.94 17.05 -2.25
N LEU A 37 -10.69 17.37 -2.57
CA LEU A 37 -10.30 17.88 -3.88
C LEU A 37 -10.57 16.84 -4.98
N ALA A 38 -10.24 15.57 -4.75
CA ALA A 38 -10.55 14.47 -5.67
C ALA A 38 -12.06 14.40 -5.95
N MET A 39 -12.87 14.46 -4.89
CA MET A 39 -14.34 14.42 -4.97
C MET A 39 -14.88 15.60 -5.79
N VAL A 40 -14.35 16.80 -5.58
CA VAL A 40 -14.75 18.00 -6.33
C VAL A 40 -14.37 17.89 -7.81
N LEU A 41 -13.15 17.44 -8.12
CA LEU A 41 -12.68 17.27 -9.50
C LEU A 41 -13.48 16.19 -10.24
N ASN A 42 -13.96 15.16 -9.53
CA ASN A 42 -14.85 14.15 -10.07
C ASN A 42 -16.28 14.67 -10.26
N ALA A 43 -16.79 15.47 -9.32
CA ALA A 43 -18.13 16.06 -9.40
C ALA A 43 -18.26 17.19 -10.44
N LYS A 44 -17.17 17.92 -10.71
CA LYS A 44 -17.14 19.05 -11.65
C LYS A 44 -16.08 18.86 -12.74
N PRO A 45 -16.41 18.18 -13.85
CA PRO A 45 -15.46 17.89 -14.93
C PRO A 45 -14.95 19.14 -15.66
N SER A 46 -15.61 20.30 -15.49
CA SER A 46 -15.14 21.60 -15.96
C SER A 46 -13.80 22.05 -15.34
N HIS A 47 -13.37 21.43 -14.23
CA HIS A 47 -12.06 21.65 -13.61
C HIS A 47 -11.05 20.54 -13.92
N GLN A 48 -11.44 19.50 -14.67
CA GLN A 48 -10.49 18.51 -15.12
C GLN A 48 -9.65 19.11 -16.24
N ALA A 49 -8.32 18.91 -16.17
CA ALA A 49 -7.43 19.31 -17.25
C ALA A 49 -7.91 18.65 -18.56
N LYS A 50 -8.27 19.47 -19.56
CA LYS A 50 -8.62 18.98 -20.90
C LYS A 50 -7.47 18.12 -21.41
N ARG A 51 -7.73 16.81 -21.50
CA ARG A 51 -6.77 15.84 -22.02
C ARG A 51 -6.67 16.01 -23.52
N ALA A 52 -5.78 16.88 -23.98
CA ALA A 52 -5.33 16.81 -25.36
C ALA A 52 -4.38 15.61 -25.46
N GLN A 53 -4.95 14.40 -25.60
CA GLN A 53 -4.17 13.23 -25.93
C GLN A 53 -3.65 13.45 -27.35
N PHE A 54 -2.36 13.75 -27.46
CA PHE A 54 -1.75 14.02 -28.76
C PHE A 54 -1.83 12.75 -29.62
N GLN A 55 -2.64 12.80 -30.67
CA GLN A 55 -2.76 11.74 -31.66
C GLN A 55 -1.77 12.01 -32.79
N PHE A 56 -0.70 11.23 -32.83
CA PHE A 56 0.38 11.42 -33.80
C PHE A 56 -0.11 11.32 -35.24
N ASP A 57 -0.95 10.32 -35.56
CA ASP A 57 -1.45 10.11 -36.91
C ASP A 57 -2.34 11.27 -37.36
N ALA A 58 -3.25 11.71 -36.50
CA ALA A 58 -4.10 12.88 -36.78
C ALA A 58 -3.27 14.15 -36.96
N TRP A 59 -2.23 14.35 -36.15
CA TRP A 59 -1.30 15.47 -36.31
C TRP A 59 -0.55 15.39 -37.64
N LEU A 60 0.01 14.23 -37.99
CA LEU A 60 0.79 14.03 -39.22
C LEU A 60 -0.07 14.22 -40.48
N HIS A 61 -1.33 13.78 -40.45
CA HIS A 61 -2.27 13.99 -41.55
C HIS A 61 -2.69 15.45 -41.71
N ASN A 62 -2.75 16.21 -40.61
CA ASN A 62 -3.09 17.64 -40.62
C ASN A 62 -1.93 18.57 -41.04
N LEU A 63 -0.71 18.03 -41.20
CA LEU A 63 0.42 18.79 -41.73
C LEU A 63 0.28 19.03 -43.24
N THR A 64 0.60 20.24 -43.66
CA THR A 64 0.77 20.58 -45.07
C THR A 64 2.00 19.88 -45.66
N GLU A 65 2.05 19.72 -46.99
CA GLU A 65 3.23 19.12 -47.65
C GLU A 65 4.51 19.91 -47.38
N ALA A 66 4.43 21.24 -47.29
CA ALA A 66 5.57 22.08 -46.94
C ALA A 66 6.12 21.77 -45.54
N GLU A 67 5.24 21.62 -44.55
CA GLU A 67 5.62 21.27 -43.17
C GLU A 67 6.25 19.86 -43.11
N LYS A 68 5.69 18.88 -43.83
CA LYS A 68 6.25 17.51 -43.94
C LYS A 68 7.65 17.52 -44.56
N ASN A 69 7.84 18.29 -45.63
CA ASN A 69 9.13 18.41 -46.30
C ASN A 69 10.18 19.10 -45.41
N THR A 70 9.78 20.10 -44.61
CA THR A 70 10.66 20.74 -43.64
C THR A 70 11.10 19.77 -42.54
N LEU A 71 10.19 18.94 -42.00
CA LEU A 71 10.53 17.91 -41.01
C LEU A 71 11.48 16.85 -41.57
N LEU A 72 11.24 16.38 -42.81
CA LEU A 72 12.12 15.42 -43.47
C LEU A 72 13.52 15.99 -43.70
N ARG A 73 13.62 17.24 -44.18
CA ARG A 73 14.91 17.91 -44.35
C ARG A 73 15.68 18.02 -43.04
N THR A 74 15.02 18.44 -41.95
CA THR A 74 15.67 18.53 -40.65
C THR A 74 16.10 17.16 -40.10
N LEU A 75 15.30 16.11 -40.32
CA LEU A 75 15.68 14.74 -39.96
C LEU A 75 16.96 14.31 -40.71
N PHE A 76 17.03 14.56 -42.01
CA PHE A 76 18.18 14.21 -42.84
C PHE A 76 19.43 15.05 -42.52
N GLU A 77 19.27 16.33 -42.21
CA GLU A 77 20.38 17.23 -41.86
C GLU A 77 20.93 16.97 -40.45
N GLN A 78 20.07 16.69 -39.48
CA GLN A 78 20.45 16.56 -38.08
C GLN A 78 20.63 15.10 -37.62
N GLY A 79 20.22 14.12 -38.45
CA GLY A 79 20.29 12.68 -38.17
C GLY A 79 19.31 12.19 -37.09
N GLN A 80 18.66 13.10 -36.37
CA GLN A 80 17.65 12.81 -35.36
C GLN A 80 16.69 13.99 -35.23
N LEU A 81 15.41 13.70 -35.01
CA LEU A 81 14.40 14.71 -34.74
C LEU A 81 13.53 14.24 -33.60
N THR A 82 13.57 14.94 -32.47
CA THR A 82 12.72 14.59 -31.33
C THR A 82 11.29 15.06 -31.58
N ARG A 83 10.32 14.34 -31.02
CA ARG A 83 8.89 14.69 -31.09
C ARG A 83 8.61 16.15 -30.70
N HIS A 84 9.31 16.66 -29.69
CA HIS A 84 9.13 18.04 -29.22
C HIS A 84 9.61 19.07 -30.25
N GLN A 85 10.71 18.80 -30.95
CA GLN A 85 11.22 19.67 -32.01
C GLN A 85 10.29 19.67 -33.22
N ALA A 86 9.85 18.47 -33.66
CA ALA A 86 8.92 18.34 -34.76
C ALA A 86 7.60 19.10 -34.48
N LEU A 87 7.13 19.03 -33.23
CA LEU A 87 5.95 19.77 -32.80
C LEU A 87 6.18 21.28 -32.75
N ALA A 88 7.31 21.74 -32.24
CA ALA A 88 7.63 23.17 -32.22
C ALA A 88 7.71 23.79 -33.62
N MET A 89 8.18 23.01 -34.61
CA MET A 89 8.32 23.46 -36.01
C MET A 89 7.00 23.47 -36.79
N THR A 90 6.01 22.70 -36.35
CA THR A 90 4.73 22.51 -37.08
C THR A 90 3.51 22.98 -36.31
N GLN A 91 3.67 23.35 -35.04
CA GLN A 91 2.66 24.09 -34.33
C GLN A 91 2.50 25.42 -35.04
N LYS A 92 1.47 25.48 -35.89
CA LYS A 92 0.73 26.73 -36.07
C LYS A 92 0.45 27.21 -34.66
N THR A 93 0.90 28.40 -34.33
CA THR A 93 0.46 29.11 -33.13
C THR A 93 -1.04 29.25 -33.29
N SER A 94 -1.78 28.19 -32.94
CA SER A 94 -3.10 28.34 -32.42
C SER A 94 -2.87 29.35 -31.33
N THR A 95 -3.34 30.56 -31.57
CA THR A 95 -3.85 31.39 -30.51
C THR A 95 -4.71 30.43 -29.71
N ASN A 96 -4.11 29.81 -28.69
CA ASN A 96 -4.82 29.50 -27.48
C ASN A 96 -5.40 30.87 -27.14
N LYS A 97 -6.62 31.11 -27.64
CA LYS A 97 -7.67 31.54 -26.75
C LYS A 97 -7.59 30.49 -25.66
N ASP A 98 -6.69 30.72 -24.71
CA ASP A 98 -6.81 30.18 -23.38
C ASP A 98 -8.25 30.55 -23.10
N GLU A 99 -9.13 29.56 -23.20
CA GLU A 99 -10.39 29.60 -22.49
C GLU A 99 -9.92 29.91 -21.09
N ALA A 100 -9.97 31.20 -20.74
CA ALA A 100 -9.49 31.71 -19.49
C ALA A 100 -10.09 30.76 -18.47
N TYR A 101 -9.27 29.98 -17.76
CA TYR A 101 -9.73 28.95 -16.84
C TYR A 101 -10.73 29.65 -15.90
N GLN A 102 -12.02 29.54 -16.23
CA GLN A 102 -13.03 30.50 -15.74
C GLN A 102 -13.53 30.07 -14.36
N TYR A 103 -13.04 28.92 -13.90
CA TYR A 103 -13.47 28.25 -12.69
C TYR A 103 -12.21 27.87 -11.92
N TRP A 104 -11.63 28.85 -11.22
CA TRP A 104 -10.63 28.56 -10.20
C TRP A 104 -11.32 27.79 -9.08
N LEU A 105 -10.68 26.74 -8.57
CA LEU A 105 -11.14 26.06 -7.36
C LEU A 105 -10.98 27.03 -6.20
N THR A 106 -12.10 27.56 -5.70
CA THR A 106 -12.12 28.34 -4.46
C THR A 106 -12.34 27.40 -3.27
N PRO A 107 -11.88 27.78 -2.07
CA PRO A 107 -12.14 27.03 -0.85
C PRO A 107 -13.63 26.68 -0.69
N ASP A 108 -14.54 27.60 -1.04
CA ASP A 108 -16.00 27.42 -0.95
C ASP A 108 -16.52 26.23 -1.74
N VAL A 109 -15.85 25.86 -2.84
CA VAL A 109 -16.24 24.71 -3.66
C VAL A 109 -15.82 23.39 -3.01
N ILE A 110 -14.76 23.40 -2.20
CA ILE A 110 -14.19 22.21 -1.55
C ILE A 110 -14.81 21.98 -0.19
N THR A 111 -15.12 23.04 0.57
CA THR A 111 -15.70 22.98 1.92
C THR A 111 -16.80 21.93 2.11
N PRO A 112 -17.84 21.84 1.25
CA PRO A 112 -18.92 20.86 1.47
C PRO A 112 -18.46 19.40 1.37
N TYR A 113 -17.32 19.13 0.73
CA TYR A 113 -16.78 17.78 0.56
C TYR A 113 -15.80 17.38 1.66
N ILE A 114 -15.35 18.31 2.52
CA ILE A 114 -14.34 18.04 3.55
C ILE A 114 -14.85 17.03 4.58
N GLU A 115 -16.05 17.23 5.11
CA GLU A 115 -16.64 16.32 6.11
C GLU A 115 -16.87 14.92 5.52
N GLN A 116 -17.38 14.86 4.29
CA GLN A 116 -17.58 13.60 3.59
C GLN A 116 -16.27 12.87 3.35
N ALA A 117 -15.24 13.58 2.89
CA ALA A 117 -13.91 13.02 2.65
C ALA A 117 -13.28 12.52 3.95
N GLN A 118 -13.45 13.24 5.06
CA GLN A 118 -12.96 12.84 6.37
C GLN A 118 -13.65 11.57 6.87
N SER A 119 -14.98 11.48 6.74
CA SER A 119 -15.73 10.28 7.13
C SER A 119 -15.31 9.06 6.31
N GLN A 120 -15.14 9.20 4.98
CA GLN A 120 -14.69 8.10 4.14
C GLN A 120 -13.27 7.65 4.48
N LEU A 121 -12.38 8.58 4.78
CA LEU A 121 -11.00 8.26 5.17
C LEU A 121 -10.96 7.50 6.49
N GLN A 122 -11.77 7.89 7.48
CA GLN A 122 -11.89 7.16 8.75
C GLN A 122 -12.43 5.74 8.54
N GLN A 123 -13.44 5.59 7.68
CA GLN A 123 -14.00 4.28 7.35
C GLN A 123 -12.95 3.38 6.69
N GLU A 124 -12.21 3.87 5.69
CA GLU A 124 -11.16 3.11 5.01
C GLU A 124 -10.04 2.70 5.97
N GLN A 125 -9.64 3.57 6.90
CA GLN A 125 -8.67 3.25 7.94
C GLN A 125 -9.20 2.15 8.87
N ALA A 126 -10.45 2.26 9.32
CA ALA A 126 -11.07 1.25 10.16
C ALA A 126 -11.16 -0.11 9.46
N GLU A 127 -11.56 -0.14 8.19
CA GLU A 127 -11.61 -1.36 7.38
C GLU A 127 -10.21 -1.96 7.15
N ALA A 128 -9.20 -1.13 6.89
CA ALA A 128 -7.82 -1.57 6.72
C ALA A 128 -7.26 -2.18 8.02
N LEU A 129 -7.53 -1.55 9.17
CA LEU A 129 -7.15 -2.08 10.48
C LEU A 129 -7.87 -3.39 10.79
N ALA A 130 -9.18 -3.46 10.53
CA ALA A 130 -9.96 -4.68 10.72
C ALA A 130 -9.42 -5.83 9.85
N LYS A 131 -9.08 -5.56 8.59
CA LYS A 131 -8.44 -6.55 7.70
C LYS A 131 -7.09 -7.03 8.24
N LYS A 132 -6.22 -6.11 8.69
CA LYS A 132 -4.93 -6.47 9.30
C LYS A 132 -5.11 -7.37 10.52
N LEU A 133 -5.99 -6.98 11.44
CA LEU A 133 -6.29 -7.76 12.65
C LEU A 133 -6.89 -9.13 12.30
N ALA A 134 -7.75 -9.22 11.29
CA ALA A 134 -8.30 -10.48 10.82
C ALA A 134 -7.22 -11.42 10.24
N ILE A 135 -6.28 -10.87 9.47
CA ILE A 135 -5.14 -11.62 8.93
C ILE A 135 -4.24 -12.11 10.07
N GLU A 136 -3.82 -11.22 10.97
CA GLU A 136 -2.99 -11.59 12.13
C GLU A 136 -3.66 -12.65 13.01
N LYS A 137 -4.97 -12.53 13.23
CA LYS A 137 -5.74 -13.52 13.96
C LYS A 137 -5.74 -14.87 13.22
N ALA A 138 -6.04 -14.88 11.92
CA ALA A 138 -6.03 -16.11 11.12
C ALA A 138 -4.64 -16.77 11.09
N GLU A 139 -3.56 -15.97 11.02
CA GLU A 139 -2.18 -16.47 11.08
C GLU A 139 -1.85 -17.08 12.44
N LYS A 140 -2.24 -16.42 13.55
CA LYS A 140 -2.09 -16.97 14.90
C LYS A 140 -2.87 -18.27 15.07
N GLU A 141 -4.12 -18.32 14.63
CA GLU A 141 -4.96 -19.52 14.70
C GLU A 141 -4.38 -20.68 13.88
N LYS A 142 -3.81 -20.38 12.71
CA LYS A 142 -3.10 -21.35 11.87
C LYS A 142 -1.84 -21.87 12.57
N ALA A 143 -1.03 -20.98 13.16
CA ALA A 143 0.17 -21.34 13.89
C ALA A 143 -0.15 -22.24 15.12
N LEU A 144 -1.17 -21.89 15.91
CA LEU A 144 -1.61 -22.69 17.05
C LEU A 144 -2.17 -24.05 16.62
N SER A 145 -2.90 -24.10 15.50
CA SER A 145 -3.38 -25.35 14.92
C SER A 145 -2.24 -26.27 14.47
N GLU A 146 -1.17 -25.70 13.89
CA GLU A 146 0.03 -26.44 13.48
C GLU A 146 0.83 -26.95 14.70
N ILE A 147 0.94 -26.14 15.75
CA ILE A 147 1.55 -26.56 17.02
C ILE A 147 0.77 -27.74 17.60
N TYR A 148 -0.56 -27.68 17.57
CA TYR A 148 -1.42 -28.75 18.06
C TYR A 148 -1.34 -30.03 17.22
N SER A 149 -1.24 -29.91 15.89
CA SER A 149 -1.07 -31.08 15.01
C SER A 149 0.26 -31.80 15.29
N GLN A 150 1.31 -31.03 15.60
CA GLN A 150 2.65 -31.53 15.95
C GLN A 150 2.86 -31.75 17.45
N ARG A 151 1.79 -31.78 18.27
CA ARG A 151 1.88 -31.78 19.74
C ARG A 151 2.76 -32.89 20.32
N GLU A 152 2.72 -34.09 19.76
CA GLU A 152 3.50 -35.24 20.25
C GLU A 152 5.00 -35.00 20.12
N ARG A 153 5.43 -34.50 18.95
CA ARG A 153 6.84 -34.15 18.70
C ARG A 153 7.32 -33.05 19.64
N ARG A 154 6.47 -32.06 19.92
CA ARG A 154 6.81 -30.96 20.83
C ARG A 154 6.88 -31.40 22.29
N TRP A 155 6.04 -32.35 22.70
CA TRP A 155 6.15 -33.00 24.01
C TRP A 155 7.48 -33.77 24.15
N GLN A 156 7.90 -34.50 23.11
CA GLN A 156 9.20 -35.17 23.09
C GLN A 156 10.36 -34.17 23.19
N GLN A 157 10.31 -33.07 22.45
CA GLN A 157 11.33 -32.01 22.52
C GLN A 157 11.40 -31.36 23.90
N ALA A 158 10.25 -31.08 24.53
CA ALA A 158 10.21 -30.55 25.89
C ALA A 158 10.87 -31.51 26.88
N GLN A 159 10.59 -32.82 26.77
CA GLN A 159 11.21 -33.85 27.60
C GLN A 159 12.72 -33.95 27.37
N GLU A 160 13.17 -33.96 26.11
CA GLU A 160 14.59 -34.02 25.76
C GLU A 160 15.37 -32.84 26.32
N GLN A 161 14.83 -31.62 26.23
CA GLN A 161 15.48 -30.43 26.79
C GLN A 161 15.47 -30.45 28.33
N ALA A 162 14.39 -30.89 28.97
CA ALA A 162 14.33 -31.05 30.42
C ALA A 162 15.34 -32.08 30.94
N ASN A 163 15.56 -33.16 30.17
CA ASN A 163 16.52 -34.22 30.50
C ASN A 163 17.99 -33.78 30.38
N ARG A 164 18.29 -32.65 29.74
CA ARG A 164 19.67 -32.11 29.67
C ARG A 164 20.17 -31.56 31.00
N THR A 165 19.28 -31.34 31.97
CA THR A 165 19.62 -30.92 33.35
C THR A 165 20.50 -29.66 33.41
N CYS A 166 20.33 -28.74 32.46
CA CYS A 166 21.04 -27.47 32.41
C CYS A 166 20.05 -26.30 32.28
N ALA A 167 20.48 -25.10 32.68
CA ALA A 167 19.61 -23.91 32.69
C ALA A 167 18.97 -23.63 31.32
N SER A 168 19.77 -23.66 30.24
CA SER A 168 19.26 -23.45 28.88
C SER A 168 18.32 -24.56 28.40
N GLY A 169 18.47 -25.79 28.91
CA GLY A 169 17.55 -26.90 28.65
C GLY A 169 16.19 -26.67 29.31
N TYR A 170 16.16 -26.11 30.53
CA TYR A 170 14.90 -25.76 31.19
C TYR A 170 14.19 -24.57 30.55
N ASP A 171 14.94 -23.57 30.09
CA ASP A 171 14.37 -22.43 29.36
C ASP A 171 13.71 -22.88 28.05
N GLU A 172 14.38 -23.74 27.29
CA GLU A 172 13.82 -24.31 26.06
C GLU A 172 12.64 -25.24 26.31
N ALA A 173 12.71 -26.11 27.34
CA ALA A 173 11.59 -26.96 27.74
C ALA A 173 10.36 -26.12 28.13
N SER A 174 10.57 -25.06 28.91
CA SER A 174 9.51 -24.11 29.28
C SER A 174 8.87 -23.48 28.05
N ARG A 175 9.68 -23.03 27.08
CA ARG A 175 9.19 -22.46 25.81
C ARG A 175 8.31 -23.43 25.04
N TYR A 176 8.69 -24.71 24.93
CA TYR A 176 7.86 -25.73 24.29
C TYR A 176 6.55 -25.99 25.05
N LEU A 177 6.59 -26.03 26.38
CA LEU A 177 5.40 -26.21 27.21
C LEU A 177 4.43 -25.03 27.10
N HIS A 178 4.92 -23.79 27.05
CA HIS A 178 4.08 -22.61 26.83
C HIS A 178 3.38 -22.66 25.47
N GLN A 179 4.12 -22.99 24.41
CA GLN A 179 3.53 -23.13 23.07
C GLN A 179 2.48 -24.24 23.00
N LEU A 180 2.73 -25.36 23.68
CA LEU A 180 1.75 -26.45 23.79
C LEU A 180 0.51 -25.99 24.57
N PHE A 181 0.68 -25.35 25.71
CA PHE A 181 -0.44 -24.86 26.53
C PHE A 181 -1.34 -23.92 25.74
N GLU A 182 -0.78 -22.94 25.03
CA GLU A 182 -1.53 -22.02 24.16
C GLU A 182 -2.31 -22.77 23.07
N ALA A 183 -1.70 -23.79 22.46
CA ALA A 183 -2.35 -24.59 21.43
C ALA A 183 -3.49 -25.48 21.98
N TYR A 184 -3.33 -26.05 23.17
CA TYR A 184 -4.36 -26.82 23.85
C TYR A 184 -5.52 -25.92 24.33
N GLN A 185 -5.22 -24.73 24.84
CA GLN A 185 -6.23 -23.72 25.20
C GLN A 185 -7.04 -23.30 23.97
N PHE A 186 -6.37 -23.05 22.84
CA PHE A 186 -7.03 -22.70 21.59
C PHE A 186 -7.96 -23.82 21.06
N LYS A 187 -7.62 -25.09 21.27
CA LYS A 187 -8.46 -26.23 20.88
C LYS A 187 -9.50 -26.62 21.95
N GLY A 188 -9.50 -25.97 23.11
CA GLY A 188 -10.42 -26.25 24.21
C GLY A 188 -10.12 -27.54 24.98
N ASP A 189 -8.88 -28.06 24.92
CA ASP A 189 -8.49 -29.34 25.50
C ASP A 189 -7.47 -29.19 26.65
N VAL A 190 -7.70 -28.21 27.52
CA VAL A 190 -6.78 -27.89 28.63
C VAL A 190 -6.62 -29.08 29.59
N ALA A 191 -7.67 -29.89 29.79
CA ALA A 191 -7.62 -31.05 30.66
C ALA A 191 -6.63 -32.13 30.17
N ALA A 192 -6.54 -32.37 28.86
CA ALA A 192 -5.55 -33.31 28.32
C ALA A 192 -4.13 -32.79 28.48
N PHE A 193 -3.92 -31.47 28.37
CA PHE A 193 -2.61 -30.86 28.65
C PHE A 193 -2.19 -31.08 30.10
N GLU A 194 -3.06 -30.82 31.08
CA GLU A 194 -2.77 -30.98 32.50
C GLU A 194 -2.44 -32.44 32.86
N GLN A 195 -3.20 -33.39 32.32
CA GLN A 195 -2.92 -34.82 32.50
C GLN A 195 -1.54 -35.19 31.95
N ARG A 196 -1.24 -34.77 30.72
CA ARG A 196 0.06 -35.04 30.08
C ARG A 196 1.22 -34.40 30.83
N LEU A 197 1.04 -33.18 31.33
CA LEU A 197 2.03 -32.48 32.14
C LEU A 197 2.27 -33.21 33.47
N SER A 198 1.20 -33.67 34.13
CA SER A 198 1.31 -34.46 35.36
C SER A 198 2.08 -35.76 35.13
N ASP A 199 1.81 -36.47 34.04
CA ASP A 199 2.53 -37.70 33.68
C ASP A 199 4.01 -37.44 33.38
N LEU A 200 4.35 -36.30 32.78
CA LEU A 200 5.72 -35.88 32.52
C LEU A 200 6.50 -35.53 33.79
N LEU A 201 5.83 -34.93 34.79
CA LEU A 201 6.46 -34.53 36.06
C LEU A 201 6.55 -35.68 37.08
N ARG A 202 5.73 -36.73 36.92
CA ARG A 202 5.67 -37.89 37.82
C ARG A 202 7.03 -38.58 38.06
N PRO A 203 7.89 -38.81 37.05
CA PRO A 203 9.21 -39.43 37.25
C PRO A 203 10.21 -38.51 37.97
N ILE A 204 10.08 -37.19 37.79
CA ILE A 204 11.01 -36.19 38.33
C ILE A 204 10.82 -36.00 39.85
N ILE A 205 9.59 -36.18 40.34
CA ILE A 205 9.26 -36.06 41.77
C ILE A 205 9.74 -37.28 42.57
N VAL A 206 9.76 -38.49 41.97
CA VAL A 206 10.19 -39.72 42.65
C VAL A 206 11.71 -39.75 42.86
N VAL A 207 12.50 -39.19 41.95
CA VAL A 207 13.97 -39.18 42.05
C VAL A 207 14.51 -38.20 43.09
N LYS A 208 13.74 -37.19 43.51
CA LYS A 208 14.14 -36.21 44.56
C LYS A 208 13.81 -36.62 46.00
N ARG A 209 13.31 -37.86 46.23
CA ARG A 209 13.02 -38.40 47.58
C ARG A 209 13.98 -39.51 48.04
N CYS A 210 15.09 -39.73 47.35
CA CYS A 210 16.18 -40.58 47.83
C CYS A 210 17.40 -39.73 48.19
#